data_AF-C5L4V1-F1
#
_entry.id   AF-C5L4V1-F1
#
_cell.length_a   1.000
_cell.length_b   1.000
_cell.length_c   1.000
_cell.angle_alpha   90.00
_cell.angle_beta   90.00
_cell.angle_gamma   90.00
#
_symmetry.space_group_name_H-M   'P 1'
#
loop_
_entity.id
_entity.type
_entity.pdbx_description
1 polymer ?
#
loop_
_entity_poly.entity_id
_entity_poly.type
_entity_poly.pdbx_seq_one_letter_code
_entity_poly.pdbx_strand_id
1 'polypeptide(L)'
;MKSAENVRAQLKRLTDRVGLKALSLARNHPDFTNNIRKCILSGFFMQVAHLQKAGVYLTTREHQVVMLHPSTVIQHKPEWVLYHELVLTAKNYIRTVMTV
;
A
#
# COMPACT_ATOMS: atom_id res chain seq x y z
N MET A 1 -11.11 -4.27 16.12
CA MET A 1 -9.69 -4.04 16.44
C MET A 1 -9.01 -5.20 17.17
N LYS A 2 -9.68 -5.89 18.12
CA LYS A 2 -9.09 -7.05 18.86
C LYS A 2 -8.35 -8.07 17.99
N SER A 3 -8.91 -8.44 16.83
CA SER A 3 -8.25 -9.37 15.90
C SER A 3 -6.91 -8.84 15.38
N ALA A 4 -6.84 -7.57 14.98
CA ALA A 4 -5.60 -6.96 14.48
C ALA A 4 -4.52 -6.87 15.58
N GLU A 5 -4.91 -6.56 16.81
CA GLU A 5 -4.00 -6.56 17.96
C GLU A 5 -3.44 -7.96 18.24
N ASN A 6 -4.29 -8.99 18.16
CA ASN A 6 -3.87 -10.38 18.32
C ASN A 6 -2.88 -10.81 17.23
N VAL A 7 -3.18 -10.51 15.95
CA VAL A 7 -2.28 -10.81 14.82
C VAL A 7 -0.95 -10.09 15.00
N ARG A 8 -0.95 -8.81 15.37
CA ARG A 8 0.28 -8.06 15.65
C ARG A 8 1.09 -8.69 16.78
N ALA A 9 0.45 -9.12 17.86
CA ALA A 9 1.13 -9.75 18.99
C ALA A 9 1.73 -11.12 18.63
N GLN A 10 1.12 -11.86 17.70
CA GLN A 10 1.66 -13.11 17.17
C GLN A 10 2.87 -12.83 16.26
N LEU A 11 2.76 -11.89 15.32
CA LEU A 11 3.86 -11.51 14.43
C LEU A 11 5.06 -10.98 15.19
N LYS A 12 4.86 -10.15 16.23
CA LYS A 12 5.95 -9.66 17.08
C LYS A 12 6.72 -10.81 17.75
N ARG A 13 6.00 -11.79 18.31
CA ARG A 13 6.64 -12.98 18.91
C ARG A 13 7.46 -13.77 17.91
N LEU A 14 7.01 -13.84 16.65
CA LEU A 14 7.75 -14.50 15.58
C LEU A 14 9.01 -13.70 15.21
N THR A 15 8.91 -12.38 15.03
CA THR A 15 10.08 -11.52 14.71
C THR A 15 11.15 -11.62 15.79
N ASP A 16 10.74 -11.61 17.06
CA ASP A 16 11.67 -11.77 18.20
C ASP A 16 12.37 -13.15 18.15
N ARG A 17 11.62 -14.22 17.84
CA ARG A 17 12.16 -15.59 17.72
C ARG A 17 13.20 -15.73 16.61
N VAL A 18 13.01 -15.05 15.48
CA VAL A 18 13.95 -15.09 14.34
C VAL A 18 15.06 -14.03 14.45
N GLY A 19 15.11 -13.27 15.55
CA GLY A 19 16.15 -12.24 15.77
C GLY A 19 15.95 -10.94 15.00
N LEU A 20 14.76 -10.69 14.44
CA LEU A 20 14.44 -9.44 13.74
C LEU A 20 14.03 -8.36 14.74
N LYS A 21 14.87 -7.31 14.85
CA LYS A 21 14.60 -6.18 15.75
C LYS A 21 13.48 -5.30 15.19
N ALA A 22 12.51 -4.97 16.03
CA ALA A 22 11.51 -3.95 15.73
C ALA A 22 12.15 -2.55 15.84
N LEU A 23 12.41 -1.92 14.69
CA LEU A 23 12.98 -0.59 14.59
C LEU A 23 11.90 0.41 14.17
N SER A 24 11.93 1.61 14.75
CA SER A 24 11.06 2.72 14.34
C SER A 24 11.77 4.03 14.62
N LEU A 25 11.64 4.98 13.68
CA LEU A 25 11.99 6.36 13.94
C LEU A 25 10.94 7.02 14.85
N ALA A 26 11.31 8.16 15.44
CA ALA A 26 10.34 9.02 16.12
C ALA A 26 9.29 9.53 15.13
N ARG A 27 8.05 9.70 15.57
CA ARG A 27 6.92 10.10 14.70
C ARG A 27 7.11 11.48 14.06
N ASN A 28 7.87 12.36 14.69
CA ASN A 28 8.18 13.69 14.19
C ASN A 28 9.40 13.71 13.24
N HIS A 29 10.07 12.57 13.05
CA HIS A 29 11.19 12.49 12.12
C HIS A 29 10.67 12.64 10.68
N PRO A 30 11.30 13.48 9.83
CA PRO A 30 10.83 13.73 8.46
C PRO A 30 10.70 12.44 7.62
N ASP A 31 11.62 11.51 7.80
CA ASP A 31 11.60 10.22 7.09
C ASP A 31 10.68 9.15 7.68
N PHE A 32 9.99 9.40 8.80
CA PHE A 32 9.13 8.40 9.44
C PHE A 32 8.11 7.81 8.45
N THR A 33 7.38 8.68 7.75
CA THR A 33 6.38 8.28 6.76
C THR A 33 7.02 7.67 5.51
N ASN A 34 8.12 8.25 5.02
CA ASN A 34 8.80 7.77 3.82
C ASN A 34 9.37 6.36 4.00
N ASN A 35 9.91 6.04 5.17
CA ASN A 35 10.42 4.70 5.47
C ASN A 35 9.30 3.66 5.52
N ILE A 36 8.12 4.02 6.03
CA ILE A 36 6.94 3.14 6.00
C ILE A 36 6.52 2.88 4.54
N ARG A 37 6.44 3.93 3.70
CA ARG A 37 6.09 3.80 2.28
C ARG A 37 7.08 2.91 1.53
N LYS A 38 8.38 3.12 1.72
CA LYS A 38 9.45 2.30 1.12
C LYS A 38 9.37 0.84 1.55
N CYS A 39 9.11 0.59 2.84
CA CYS A 39 8.93 -0.77 3.36
C CYS A 39 7.73 -1.46 2.69
N ILE A 40 6.57 -0.80 2.61
CA ILE A 40 5.39 -1.34 1.93
C ILE A 40 5.69 -1.60 0.44
N LEU A 41 6.33 -0.65 -0.24
CA LEU A 41 6.72 -0.77 -1.64
C LEU A 41 7.61 -2.00 -1.89
N SER A 42 8.56 -2.29 -0.99
CA SER A 42 9.43 -3.47 -1.14
C SER A 42 8.67 -4.80 -1.14
N GLY A 43 7.55 -4.90 -0.42
CA GLY A 43 6.70 -6.10 -0.40
C GLY A 43 5.64 -6.14 -1.50
N PHE A 44 5.22 -4.97 -1.99
CA PHE A 44 4.09 -4.81 -2.91
C PHE A 44 4.50 -4.21 -4.26
N PHE A 45 5.77 -4.29 -4.66
CA PHE A 45 6.29 -3.67 -5.89
C PHE A 45 5.58 -4.11 -7.18
N MET A 46 4.94 -5.29 -7.20
CA MET A 46 4.14 -5.77 -8.32
C MET A 46 2.72 -5.21 -8.36
N GLN A 47 2.26 -4.57 -7.29
CA GLN A 47 0.91 -4.01 -7.13
C GLN A 47 0.96 -2.49 -7.21
N VAL A 48 1.47 -2.00 -8.35
CA VAL A 48 1.65 -0.58 -8.63
C VAL A 48 0.85 -0.21 -9.89
N ALA A 49 0.33 1.01 -9.93
CA ALA A 49 -0.36 1.54 -11.09
C ALA A 49 0.06 2.99 -11.37
N HIS A 50 0.13 3.34 -12.66
CA HIS A 50 0.56 4.64 -13.15
C HIS A 50 -0.62 5.41 -13.75
N LEU A 51 -0.74 6.69 -13.41
CA LEU A 51 -1.76 7.58 -13.93
C LEU A 51 -1.53 7.88 -15.41
N GLN A 52 -2.55 7.63 -16.23
CA GLN A 52 -2.54 7.91 -17.65
C GLN A 52 -3.19 9.27 -17.94
N LYS A 53 -2.90 9.85 -19.12
CA LYS A 53 -3.45 11.14 -19.57
C LYS A 53 -4.99 11.19 -19.56
N ALA A 54 -5.64 10.04 -19.78
CA ALA A 54 -7.10 9.89 -19.72
C ALA A 54 -7.68 9.91 -18.28
N GLY A 55 -6.85 10.10 -17.25
CA GLY A 55 -7.28 10.17 -15.86
C GLY A 55 -7.62 8.82 -15.21
N VAL A 56 -7.27 7.72 -15.88
CA VAL A 56 -7.33 6.33 -15.40
C VAL A 56 -5.94 5.83 -15.02
N TYR A 57 -5.85 4.76 -14.24
CA TYR A 57 -4.58 4.13 -13.91
C TYR A 57 -4.35 2.88 -14.75
N LEU A 58 -3.09 2.58 -15.03
CA LEU A 58 -2.65 1.35 -15.69
C LEU A 58 -1.76 0.55 -14.74
N THR A 59 -2.11 -0.69 -14.44
CA THR A 59 -1.28 -1.54 -13.58
C THR A 59 0.04 -1.89 -14.26
N THR A 60 1.14 -1.90 -13.52
CA THR A 60 2.48 -2.11 -14.09
C THR A 60 2.72 -3.53 -14.56
N ARG A 61 2.15 -4.52 -13.86
CA ARG A 61 2.37 -5.94 -14.18
C ARG A 61 1.55 -6.41 -15.39
N GLU A 62 0.26 -6.07 -15.42
CA GLU A 62 -0.70 -6.67 -16.36
C GLU A 62 -1.26 -5.65 -17.35
N HIS A 63 -0.84 -4.37 -17.26
CA HIS A 63 -1.33 -3.29 -18.11
C HIS A 63 -2.87 -3.19 -18.11
N GLN A 64 -3.48 -3.46 -16.95
CA GLN A 64 -4.94 -3.37 -16.80
C GLN A 64 -5.36 -1.95 -16.46
N VAL A 65 -6.40 -1.47 -17.13
CA VAL A 65 -7.02 -0.19 -16.82
C VAL A 65 -7.84 -0.32 -15.54
N VAL A 66 -7.50 0.50 -14.54
CA VAL A 66 -8.13 0.51 -13.22
C VAL A 66 -8.42 1.94 -12.75
N MET A 67 -9.32 2.06 -11.77
CA MET A 67 -9.61 3.33 -11.10
C MET A 67 -9.42 3.20 -9.59
N LEU A 68 -9.19 4.32 -8.92
CA LEU A 68 -9.21 4.35 -7.46
C LEU A 68 -10.61 3.98 -6.96
N HIS A 69 -10.70 3.03 -6.04
CA HIS A 69 -11.96 2.65 -5.43
C HIS A 69 -12.57 3.85 -4.67
N PRO A 70 -13.90 4.09 -4.71
CA PRO A 70 -14.54 5.23 -4.05
C PRO A 70 -14.30 5.35 -2.54
N SER A 71 -13.92 4.25 -1.88
CA SER A 71 -13.58 4.24 -0.45
C SER A 71 -12.18 4.77 -0.13
N THR A 72 -11.40 5.20 -1.13
CA THR A 72 -10.07 5.77 -0.90
C THR A 72 -10.17 7.12 -0.19
N VAL A 73 -9.19 7.42 0.67
CA VAL A 73 -9.03 8.75 1.29
C VAL A 73 -8.23 9.72 0.42
N ILE A 74 -7.63 9.22 -0.67
CA ILE A 74 -6.84 10.03 -1.60
C ILE A 74 -7.78 10.88 -2.46
N GLN A 75 -7.74 12.19 -2.28
CA GLN A 75 -8.58 13.15 -3.02
C GLN A 75 -7.96 13.67 -4.32
N HIS A 76 -6.63 13.52 -4.47
CA HIS A 76 -5.92 13.90 -5.69
C HIS A 76 -5.62 12.67 -6.57
N LYS A 77 -4.98 12.87 -7.72
CA LYS A 77 -4.52 11.77 -8.60
C LYS A 77 -2.99 11.75 -8.64
N PRO A 78 -2.34 11.02 -7.70
CA PRO A 78 -0.89 10.82 -7.75
C PRO A 78 -0.47 10.16 -9.07
N GLU A 79 0.73 10.47 -9.55
CA GLU A 79 1.27 9.82 -10.76
C GLU A 79 1.45 8.32 -10.57
N TRP A 80 1.93 7.92 -9.38
CA TRP A 80 2.17 6.53 -9.01
C TRP A 80 1.42 6.16 -7.74
N VAL A 81 0.74 5.02 -7.78
CA VAL A 81 0.03 4.47 -6.63
C VAL A 81 0.34 3.01 -6.45
N LEU A 82 0.46 2.61 -5.18
CA LEU A 82 0.51 1.22 -4.74
C LEU A 82 -0.88 0.82 -4.23
N TYR A 83 -1.31 -0.40 -4.52
CA TYR A 83 -2.58 -0.95 -4.05
C TYR A 83 -2.43 -2.29 -3.34
N HIS A 84 -3.39 -2.65 -2.49
CA HIS A 84 -3.43 -3.95 -1.81
C HIS A 84 -4.39 -4.94 -2.49
N GLU A 85 -5.48 -4.43 -3.06
CA GLU A 85 -6.57 -5.25 -3.59
C GLU A 85 -6.97 -4.77 -4.99
N LEU A 86 -7.17 -5.72 -5.90
CA LEU A 86 -7.81 -5.53 -7.19
C LEU A 86 -9.24 -6.05 -7.11
N VAL A 87 -10.22 -5.18 -7.31
CA VAL A 87 -11.65 -5.48 -7.26
C VAL A 87 -12.20 -5.52 -8.68
N LEU A 88 -12.52 -6.74 -9.15
CA LEU A 88 -13.05 -6.99 -10.48
C LEU A 88 -14.58 -6.88 -10.48
N THR A 89 -15.10 -5.91 -11.23
CA THR A 89 -16.55 -5.71 -11.45
C THR A 89 -16.79 -5.25 -12.90
N ALA A 90 -17.91 -4.58 -13.19
CA ALA A 90 -18.10 -3.87 -14.47
C ALA A 90 -17.01 -2.81 -14.73
N LYS A 91 -16.40 -2.27 -13.67
CA LYS A 91 -15.21 -1.41 -13.72
C LYS A 91 -14.18 -1.98 -12.74
N ASN A 92 -12.93 -2.09 -13.17
CA ASN A 92 -11.87 -2.58 -12.28
C ASN A 92 -11.42 -1.46 -11.34
N TYR A 93 -11.37 -1.76 -10.04
CA TYR A 93 -10.93 -0.80 -9.02
C TYR A 93 -9.74 -1.33 -8.24
N ILE A 94 -8.86 -0.43 -7.84
CA ILE A 94 -7.80 -0.70 -6.87
C ILE A 94 -8.19 -0.09 -5.51
N ARG A 95 -8.05 -0.88 -4.44
CA ARG A 95 -8.45 -0.52 -3.08
C ARG A 95 -7.27 -0.58 -2.12
N THR A 96 -7.37 0.21 -1.04
CA THR A 96 -6.32 0.41 -0.04
C THR A 96 -5.05 0.91 -0.72
N VAL A 97 -5.08 2.20 -1.06
CA VAL A 97 -4.13 2.83 -1.97
C VAL A 97 -3.19 3.74 -1.20
N MET A 98 -1.92 3.75 -1.61
CA MET A 98 -0.88 4.61 -1.06
C MET A 98 -0.15 5.32 -2.20
N THR A 99 0.19 6.60 -2.01
CA THR A 99 1.07 7.34 -2.92
C THR A 99 2.49 6.79 -2.80
N VAL A 100 3.12 6.48 -3.94
CA VAL A 100 4.53 6.08 -3.95
C VAL A 100 5.41 7.32 -3.78
#